data_AF-F2U899-F1
#
_entry.id   AF-F2U899-F1
#
_cell.length_a   1.000
_cell.length_b   1.000
_cell.length_c   1.000
_cell.angle_alpha   90.00
_cell.angle_beta   90.00
_cell.angle_gamma   90.00
#
_symmetry.space_group_name_H-M   'P 1'
#
loop_
_entity.id
_entity.type
_entity.pdbx_description
1 polymer ?
#
loop_
_entity_poly.entity_id
_entity_poly.type
_entity_poly.pdbx_seq_one_letter_code
_entity_poly.pdbx_strand_id
1 'polypeptide(L)'
;MTVLLLLFILISSVLAYYFFSPNPDEPNFVNLEKSFVNLFVLVTTANYPDVMMPAFTYSSYAPIFFVLFLILGLYTISNIFLAFVFDFYQVTEKRKYRSIFLHRRQAVRLAYDQALQADEGGINLAAYERIVRRYDPRIKQRDIVLSFNMLDRTIDGYVSKEEFYRFFEVCELRWRIDYIKTIGHEYTYAPTKGWSKWRLKIRELVSYRLFDHFINSVILANLIYVVVEAALHSGPETPVSKYQLLFSFFFLFEVIIKLIGFGSKAYFQDGWNMFDFVIVTVSVSLAVIELAANQSDIGIYITIARAFRLARIFRTHKTFKQIVEVIVYLYPKAARFFIALLCVYYFFATIGMAVFHDTVSQCDNDECPVGPCDNGTCDTRTCHLDNYLVRNTSIGGLNFQLMSFDNVLLAYNTLFMLMVVNNWQITMEAHVCATNQTASRVFFFVYYLLTVIVVSNVVVAFVLDAFQVLYDKRTSKDPDSSNYKLRVLEVSVPRSVAAEFLSEDNPALQSEIVHFRAVKKDTALYDLLYANDLKDWIREDQMSSGEVRVEMEDLFVPLDVLALE
;
A
#
# COMPACT_ATOMS: atom_id res chain seq x y z
N MET A 1 -15.80 23.14 7.14
CA MET A 1 -16.50 22.26 6.18
C MET A 1 -17.39 21.22 6.85
N THR A 2 -16.93 20.46 7.85
CA THR A 2 -17.81 19.56 8.65
C THR A 2 -19.02 20.30 9.25
N VAL A 3 -18.81 21.50 9.80
CA VAL A 3 -19.88 22.37 10.30
C VAL A 3 -20.87 22.77 9.19
N LEU A 4 -20.39 23.04 7.98
CA LEU A 4 -21.25 23.38 6.83
C LEU A 4 -22.14 22.19 6.44
N LEU A 5 -21.59 20.98 6.43
CA LEU A 5 -22.36 19.76 6.17
C LEU A 5 -23.43 19.54 7.24
N LEU A 6 -23.07 19.65 8.52
CA LEU A 6 -24.02 19.49 9.63
C LEU A 6 -25.13 20.56 9.58
N LEU A 7 -24.79 21.80 9.26
CA LEU A 7 -25.76 22.88 9.07
C LEU A 7 -26.70 22.60 7.89
N PHE A 8 -26.17 22.13 6.77
CA PHE A 8 -26.96 21.74 5.61
C PHE A 8 -27.94 20.60 5.94
N ILE A 9 -27.49 19.57 6.64
CA ILE A 9 -28.33 18.45 7.09
C ILE A 9 -29.41 18.96 8.05
N LEU A 10 -29.05 19.84 9.00
CA LEU A 10 -30.00 20.42 9.95
C LEU A 10 -31.09 21.27 9.28
N ILE A 11 -30.73 22.12 8.33
CA ILE A 11 -31.71 22.93 7.59
C ILE A 11 -32.62 22.01 6.77
N SER A 12 -32.03 21.00 6.12
CA SER A 12 -32.78 20.03 5.31
C SER A 12 -33.71 19.16 6.17
N SER A 13 -33.33 18.84 7.42
CA SER A 13 -34.16 18.03 8.33
C SER A 13 -35.38 18.79 8.81
N VAL A 14 -35.25 20.10 9.06
CA VAL A 14 -36.39 20.98 9.35
C VAL A 14 -37.34 21.01 8.15
N LEU A 15 -36.82 21.17 6.93
CA LEU A 15 -37.63 21.18 5.71
C LEU A 15 -38.34 19.83 5.47
N ALA A 16 -37.60 18.72 5.59
CA ALA A 16 -38.16 17.38 5.41
C ALA A 16 -39.27 17.07 6.42
N TYR A 17 -39.08 17.46 7.69
CA TYR A 17 -40.10 17.35 8.72
C TYR A 17 -41.39 18.08 8.30
N TYR A 18 -41.31 19.33 7.87
CA TYR A 18 -42.51 20.07 7.45
C TYR A 18 -43.17 19.54 6.17
N PHE A 19 -42.40 18.99 5.23
CA PHE A 19 -42.94 18.45 3.98
C PHE A 19 -43.58 17.07 4.14
N PHE A 20 -43.01 16.20 4.98
CA PHE A 20 -43.39 14.78 5.02
C PHE A 20 -44.11 14.36 6.30
N SER A 21 -43.98 15.10 7.41
CA SER A 21 -44.71 14.81 8.66
C SER A 21 -46.24 14.80 8.52
N PRO A 22 -46.88 15.52 7.58
CA PRO A 22 -48.34 15.41 7.40
C PRO A 22 -48.82 14.05 6.89
N ASN A 23 -47.93 13.22 6.32
CA ASN A 23 -48.27 11.88 5.85
C ASN A 23 -48.35 10.91 7.05
N PRO A 24 -49.52 10.30 7.35
CA PRO A 24 -49.66 9.39 8.49
C PRO A 24 -48.86 8.09 8.33
N ASP A 25 -48.54 7.69 7.09
CA ASP A 25 -47.80 6.47 6.78
C ASP A 25 -46.28 6.71 6.68
N GLU A 26 -45.77 7.89 7.08
CA GLU A 26 -44.35 8.24 7.01
C GLU A 26 -43.61 7.92 8.32
N PRO A 27 -42.80 6.84 8.39
CA PRO A 27 -42.07 6.48 9.61
C PRO A 27 -40.79 7.30 9.82
N ASN A 28 -40.23 7.91 8.76
CA ASN A 28 -38.87 8.47 8.80
C ASN A 28 -38.81 9.93 9.25
N PHE A 29 -39.88 10.71 9.02
CA PHE A 29 -39.90 12.17 9.22
C PHE A 29 -40.94 12.61 10.27
N VAL A 30 -41.13 11.79 11.32
CA VAL A 30 -42.13 12.03 12.37
C VAL A 30 -41.72 13.12 13.37
N ASN A 31 -40.42 13.24 13.65
CA ASN A 31 -39.88 14.27 14.53
C ASN A 31 -38.54 14.79 13.99
N LEU A 32 -38.07 15.91 14.53
CA LEU A 32 -36.84 16.56 14.05
C LEU A 32 -35.60 15.67 14.25
N GLU A 33 -35.54 14.92 15.35
CA GLU A 33 -34.42 14.00 15.65
C GLU A 33 -34.33 12.89 14.59
N LYS A 34 -35.41 12.13 14.36
CA LYS A 34 -35.45 11.08 13.34
C LYS A 34 -35.20 11.64 11.94
N SER A 35 -35.75 12.81 11.64
CA SER A 35 -35.50 13.49 10.36
C SER A 35 -34.00 13.80 10.18
N PHE A 36 -33.34 14.30 11.22
CA PHE A 36 -31.91 14.58 11.19
C PHE A 36 -31.08 13.30 11.01
N VAL A 37 -31.36 12.25 11.78
CA VAL A 37 -30.66 10.95 11.70
C VAL A 37 -30.82 10.36 10.29
N ASN A 38 -32.05 10.31 9.77
CA ASN A 38 -32.34 9.74 8.47
C ASN A 38 -31.70 10.51 7.31
N LEU A 39 -31.66 11.85 7.38
CA LEU A 39 -30.94 12.66 6.39
C LEU A 39 -29.43 12.57 6.53
N PHE A 40 -28.91 12.41 7.74
CA PHE A 40 -27.48 12.16 7.96
C PHE A 40 -27.06 10.86 7.28
N VAL A 41 -27.83 9.78 7.47
CA VAL A 41 -27.61 8.49 6.79
C VAL A 41 -27.82 8.62 5.27
N LEU A 42 -28.77 9.46 4.82
CA LEU A 42 -29.01 9.69 3.39
C LEU A 42 -27.85 10.40 2.70
N VAL A 43 -27.13 11.32 3.37
CA VAL A 43 -25.90 11.91 2.81
C VAL A 43 -24.88 10.83 2.46
N THR A 44 -24.86 9.73 3.24
CA THR A 44 -23.97 8.59 2.99
C THR A 44 -24.56 7.59 1.99
N THR A 45 -25.76 7.84 1.47
CA THR A 45 -26.52 6.97 0.56
C THR A 45 -26.86 5.58 1.11
N ALA A 46 -26.72 5.34 2.42
CA ALA A 46 -26.84 3.99 2.98
C ALA A 46 -28.29 3.51 3.18
N ASN A 47 -29.26 4.44 3.21
CA ASN A 47 -30.69 4.16 3.34
C ASN A 47 -31.51 4.61 2.11
N TYR A 48 -30.85 4.89 0.98
CA TYR A 48 -31.53 5.15 -0.29
C TYR A 48 -31.70 3.83 -1.07
N PRO A 49 -32.88 3.53 -1.64
CA PRO A 49 -34.06 4.38 -1.79
C PRO A 49 -35.07 4.33 -0.61
N ASP A 50 -34.87 3.45 0.37
CA ASP A 50 -35.87 3.11 1.39
C ASP A 50 -36.45 4.31 2.17
N VAL A 51 -35.61 5.30 2.50
CA VAL A 51 -36.05 6.52 3.24
C VAL A 51 -37.01 7.41 2.43
N MET A 52 -36.97 7.32 1.09
CA MET A 52 -37.81 8.12 0.19
C MET A 52 -39.15 7.43 -0.11
N MET A 53 -39.19 6.09 -0.05
CA MET A 53 -40.31 5.32 -0.58
C MET A 53 -41.68 5.69 0.02
N PRO A 54 -41.84 5.88 1.35
CA PRO A 54 -43.15 6.24 1.92
C PRO A 54 -43.63 7.64 1.50
N ALA A 55 -42.71 8.59 1.31
CA ALA A 55 -43.04 9.91 0.78
C ALA A 55 -43.42 9.84 -0.71
N PHE A 56 -42.79 8.95 -1.49
CA PHE A 56 -43.04 8.80 -2.91
C PHE A 56 -44.38 8.13 -3.22
N THR A 57 -44.83 7.18 -2.40
CA THR A 57 -46.16 6.58 -2.54
C THR A 57 -47.27 7.60 -2.26
N TYR A 58 -47.01 8.58 -1.39
CA TYR A 58 -47.95 9.66 -1.09
C TYR A 58 -47.95 10.77 -2.16
N SER A 59 -46.78 11.16 -2.67
CA SER A 59 -46.65 12.23 -3.67
C SER A 59 -45.59 11.91 -4.73
N SER A 60 -45.98 11.96 -6.00
CA SER A 60 -45.06 11.75 -7.13
C SER A 60 -43.96 12.82 -7.23
N TYR A 61 -44.10 13.96 -6.55
CA TYR A 61 -43.11 15.03 -6.51
C TYR A 61 -42.12 14.90 -5.34
N ALA A 62 -42.37 14.01 -4.37
CA ALA A 62 -41.48 13.81 -3.23
C ALA A 62 -40.01 13.50 -3.61
N PRO A 63 -39.70 12.72 -4.67
CA PRO A 63 -38.32 12.44 -5.07
C PRO A 63 -37.50 13.68 -5.40
N ILE A 64 -38.13 14.79 -5.82
CA ILE A 64 -37.44 16.05 -6.14
C ILE A 64 -36.62 16.53 -4.94
N PHE A 65 -37.19 16.44 -3.73
CA PHE A 65 -36.48 16.82 -2.50
C PHE A 65 -35.23 15.95 -2.28
N PHE A 66 -35.37 14.63 -2.37
CA PHE A 66 -34.27 13.69 -2.12
C PHE A 66 -33.16 13.80 -3.17
N VAL A 67 -33.53 13.96 -4.45
CA VAL A 67 -32.57 14.16 -5.55
C VAL A 67 -31.80 15.47 -5.36
N LEU A 68 -32.49 16.58 -5.05
CA LEU A 68 -31.83 17.86 -4.77
C LEU A 68 -30.93 17.78 -3.54
N PHE A 69 -31.38 17.10 -2.49
CA PHE A 69 -30.59 16.86 -1.29
C PHE A 69 -29.30 16.09 -1.60
N LEU A 70 -29.35 15.04 -2.42
CA LEU A 70 -28.17 14.27 -2.81
C LEU A 70 -27.24 15.09 -3.73
N ILE A 71 -27.77 15.87 -4.67
CA ILE A 71 -26.95 16.74 -5.52
C ILE A 71 -26.16 17.76 -4.68
N LEU A 72 -26.82 18.40 -3.71
CA LEU A 72 -26.19 19.40 -2.85
C LEU A 72 -25.30 18.76 -1.77
N GLY A 73 -25.79 17.77 -1.05
CA GLY A 73 -25.09 17.13 0.06
C GLY A 73 -23.96 16.21 -0.37
N LEU A 74 -24.30 15.21 -1.20
CA LEU A 74 -23.34 14.19 -1.63
C LEU A 74 -22.42 14.71 -2.73
N TYR A 75 -22.96 15.18 -3.86
CA TYR A 75 -22.10 15.51 -5.01
C TYR A 75 -21.41 16.85 -4.90
N THR A 76 -21.98 17.82 -4.18
CA THR A 76 -21.38 19.15 -4.01
C THR A 76 -20.58 19.24 -2.71
N ILE A 77 -21.25 19.20 -1.55
CA ILE A 77 -20.59 19.44 -0.25
C ILE A 77 -19.56 18.35 0.09
N SER A 78 -19.90 17.06 -0.07
CA SER A 78 -18.98 15.96 0.25
C SER A 78 -17.74 15.96 -0.65
N ASN A 79 -17.89 16.23 -1.96
CA ASN A 79 -16.76 16.30 -2.87
C ASN A 79 -15.90 17.57 -2.68
N ILE A 80 -16.50 18.71 -2.32
CA ILE A 80 -15.74 19.91 -1.91
C ILE A 80 -14.92 19.59 -0.65
N PHE A 81 -15.48 18.85 0.29
CA PHE A 81 -14.76 18.41 1.48
C PHE A 81 -13.55 17.54 1.10
N LEU A 82 -13.73 16.55 0.21
CA LEU A 82 -12.64 15.72 -0.29
C LEU A 82 -11.53 16.57 -0.94
N ALA A 83 -11.89 17.54 -1.79
CA ALA A 83 -10.94 18.44 -2.43
C ALA A 83 -10.15 19.28 -1.41
N PHE A 84 -10.82 19.79 -0.38
CA PHE A 84 -10.17 20.53 0.71
C PHE A 84 -9.19 19.66 1.50
N VAL A 85 -9.57 18.42 1.83
CA VAL A 85 -8.68 17.48 2.54
C VAL A 85 -7.47 17.12 1.67
N PHE A 86 -7.68 16.93 0.37
CA PHE A 86 -6.61 16.68 -0.59
C PHE A 86 -5.59 17.84 -0.64
N ASP A 87 -6.06 19.07 -0.82
CA ASP A 87 -5.21 20.26 -0.84
C ASP A 87 -4.46 20.45 0.50
N PHE A 88 -5.18 20.33 1.62
CA PHE A 88 -4.57 20.42 2.95
C PHE A 88 -3.50 19.35 3.18
N TYR A 89 -3.75 18.11 2.76
CA TYR A 89 -2.80 17.01 2.82
C TYR A 89 -1.55 17.32 1.98
N GLN A 90 -1.71 17.74 0.72
CA GLN A 90 -0.60 18.07 -0.17
C GLN A 90 0.24 19.22 0.38
N VAL A 91 -0.39 20.31 0.84
CA VAL A 91 0.31 21.46 1.44
C VAL A 91 1.09 21.03 2.69
N THR A 92 0.49 20.18 3.53
CA THR A 92 1.13 19.72 4.77
C THR A 92 2.32 18.80 4.49
N GLU A 93 2.17 17.82 3.58
CA GLU A 93 3.27 16.94 3.18
C GLU A 93 4.39 17.73 2.50
N LYS A 94 4.07 18.69 1.64
CA LYS A 94 5.06 19.58 1.01
C LYS A 94 5.84 20.38 2.05
N ARG A 95 5.17 21.00 3.03
CA ARG A 95 5.83 21.74 4.13
C ARG A 95 6.71 20.83 4.98
N LYS A 96 6.24 19.62 5.30
CA LYS A 96 7.00 18.65 6.08
C LYS A 96 8.25 18.20 5.34
N TYR A 97 8.12 17.86 4.06
CA TYR A 97 9.25 17.48 3.23
C TYR A 97 10.26 18.62 3.08
N ARG A 98 9.79 19.86 2.83
CA ARG A 98 10.63 21.07 2.83
C ARG A 98 11.41 21.22 4.12
N SER A 99 10.75 21.10 5.28
CA SER A 99 11.42 21.21 6.59
C SER A 99 12.50 20.14 6.78
N ILE A 100 12.24 18.89 6.38
CA ILE A 100 13.22 17.81 6.47
C ILE A 100 14.40 18.06 5.53
N PHE A 101 14.12 18.53 4.30
CA PHE A 101 15.13 18.86 3.30
C PHE A 101 16.07 19.97 3.79
N LEU A 102 15.51 21.10 4.25
CA LEU A 102 16.29 22.23 4.77
C LEU A 102 17.08 21.84 6.03
N HIS A 103 16.50 21.05 6.93
CA HIS A 103 17.21 20.56 8.12
C HIS A 103 18.40 19.67 7.74
N ARG A 104 18.24 18.78 6.75
CA ARG A 104 19.36 17.98 6.20
C ARG A 104 20.44 18.88 5.61
N ARG A 105 20.06 19.86 4.79
CA ARG A 105 20.99 20.81 4.16
C ARG A 105 21.77 21.63 5.20
N GLN A 106 21.10 22.12 6.24
CA GLN A 106 21.73 22.82 7.36
C GLN A 106 22.71 21.91 8.12
N ALA A 107 22.35 20.67 8.40
CA ALA A 107 23.24 19.71 9.05
C ALA A 107 24.49 19.41 8.22
N VAL A 108 24.34 19.26 6.90
CA VAL A 108 25.46 19.08 5.98
C VAL A 108 26.38 20.30 5.98
N ARG A 109 25.81 21.51 5.93
CA ARG A 109 26.58 22.76 6.01
C ARG A 109 27.42 22.82 7.29
N LEU A 110 26.80 22.59 8.44
CA LEU A 110 27.49 22.60 9.73
C LEU A 110 28.58 21.52 9.81
N ALA A 111 28.32 20.33 9.27
CA ALA A 111 29.30 19.26 9.20
C ALA A 111 30.48 19.61 8.29
N TYR A 112 30.23 20.27 7.17
CA TYR A 112 31.27 20.76 6.26
C TYR A 112 32.16 21.79 6.93
N ASP A 113 31.54 22.82 7.54
CA ASP A 113 32.24 23.92 8.19
C ASP A 113 33.12 23.43 9.36
N GLN A 114 32.71 22.36 10.06
CA GLN A 114 33.51 21.73 11.13
C GLN A 114 34.63 20.81 10.60
N ALA A 115 34.45 20.22 9.42
CA ALA A 115 35.40 19.29 8.84
C ALA A 115 36.53 19.99 8.07
N LEU A 116 36.28 21.22 7.62
CA LEU A 116 37.26 22.02 6.89
C LEU A 116 38.48 22.31 7.77
N GLN A 117 39.65 21.88 7.31
CA GLN A 117 40.93 22.25 7.93
C GLN A 117 41.39 23.58 7.33
N ALA A 118 42.06 24.42 8.13
CA ALA A 118 42.30 25.84 7.86
C ALA A 118 43.07 26.19 6.55
N ASP A 119 43.60 25.19 5.83
CA ASP A 119 44.44 25.37 4.63
C ASP A 119 43.96 24.58 3.38
N GLU A 120 42.84 23.85 3.44
CA GLU A 120 42.38 23.02 2.30
C GLU A 120 41.12 23.60 1.64
N GLY A 121 41.12 23.67 0.29
CA GLY A 121 39.99 24.16 -0.52
C GLY A 121 38.75 23.25 -0.53
N GLY A 122 38.76 22.16 0.25
CA GLY A 122 37.66 21.22 0.39
C GLY A 122 37.96 20.08 1.35
N ILE A 123 37.06 19.11 1.44
CA ILE A 123 37.22 17.94 2.31
C ILE A 123 37.97 16.84 1.54
N ASN A 124 39.15 16.45 2.01
CA ASN A 124 39.90 15.31 1.46
C ASN A 124 39.30 13.94 1.86
N LEU A 125 39.73 12.86 1.20
CA LEU A 125 39.23 11.50 1.43
C LEU A 125 39.37 11.04 2.90
N ALA A 126 40.45 11.40 3.58
CA ALA A 126 40.68 11.02 4.98
C ALA A 126 39.73 11.74 5.95
N ALA A 127 39.43 13.02 5.70
CA ALA A 127 38.43 13.78 6.43
C ALA A 127 37.03 13.23 6.17
N TYR A 128 36.70 12.94 4.91
CA TYR A 128 35.44 12.32 4.54
C TYR A 128 35.24 10.95 5.20
N GLU A 129 36.26 10.09 5.21
CA GLU A 129 36.22 8.78 5.87
C GLU A 129 35.86 8.91 7.36
N ARG A 130 36.43 9.90 8.06
CA ARG A 130 36.10 10.16 9.48
C ARG A 130 34.63 10.53 9.67
N ILE A 131 34.08 11.38 8.81
CA ILE A 131 32.67 11.80 8.86
C ILE A 131 31.76 10.58 8.63
N VAL A 132 32.03 9.82 7.58
CA VAL A 132 31.19 8.69 7.18
C VAL A 132 31.24 7.55 8.20
N ARG A 133 32.41 7.25 8.77
CA ARG A 133 32.52 6.26 9.86
C ARG A 133 31.82 6.71 11.14
N ARG A 134 31.71 8.01 11.38
CA ARG A 134 30.94 8.54 12.51
C ARG A 134 29.44 8.40 12.27
N TYR A 135 29.00 8.56 11.02
CA TYR A 135 27.61 8.42 10.59
C TYR A 135 27.15 6.95 10.53
N ASP A 136 27.91 6.08 9.85
CA ASP A 136 27.70 4.62 9.79
C ASP A 136 28.99 3.88 10.17
N PRO A 137 29.10 3.40 11.43
CA PRO A 137 30.28 2.65 11.88
C PRO A 137 30.51 1.32 11.17
N ARG A 138 29.50 0.79 10.46
CA ARG A 138 29.54 -0.54 9.81
C ARG A 138 29.84 -0.46 8.32
N ILE A 139 30.04 0.75 7.77
CA ILE A 139 30.31 0.93 6.36
C ILE A 139 31.67 0.34 5.96
N LYS A 140 31.72 -0.25 4.77
CA LYS A 140 32.94 -0.88 4.23
C LYS A 140 33.82 0.17 3.56
N GLN A 141 35.14 -0.02 3.62
CA GLN A 141 36.10 0.91 3.01
C GLN A 141 35.79 1.17 1.52
N ARG A 142 35.47 0.12 0.77
CA ARG A 142 34.99 0.21 -0.61
C ARG A 142 33.87 1.23 -0.79
N ASP A 143 32.84 1.17 0.06
CA ASP A 143 31.65 2.00 -0.09
C ASP A 143 31.97 3.47 0.24
N ILE A 144 32.93 3.71 1.13
CA ILE A 144 33.46 5.05 1.44
C ILE A 144 34.17 5.63 0.22
N VAL A 145 35.14 4.92 -0.35
CA VAL A 145 35.91 5.37 -1.53
C VAL A 145 34.99 5.63 -2.73
N LEU A 146 34.06 4.70 -3.01
CA LEU A 146 33.09 4.87 -4.10
C LEU A 146 32.15 6.06 -3.86
N SER A 147 31.74 6.30 -2.61
CA SER A 147 30.92 7.47 -2.28
C SER A 147 31.70 8.78 -2.37
N PHE A 148 32.99 8.79 -2.04
CA PHE A 148 33.84 9.96 -2.16
C PHE A 148 34.02 10.35 -3.63
N ASN A 149 34.45 9.40 -4.47
CA ASN A 149 34.63 9.61 -5.92
C ASN A 149 33.33 10.02 -6.63
N MET A 150 32.18 9.78 -6.00
CA MET A 150 30.88 10.16 -6.53
C MET A 150 30.42 11.56 -6.10
N LEU A 151 31.00 12.06 -5.01
CA LEU A 151 30.81 13.43 -4.55
C LEU A 151 31.78 14.37 -5.27
N ASP A 152 33.06 14.00 -5.37
CA ASP A 152 34.11 14.71 -6.11
C ASP A 152 33.85 14.64 -7.62
N ARG A 153 33.08 15.61 -8.13
CA ARG A 153 32.77 15.75 -9.56
C ARG A 153 33.90 16.48 -10.29
N THR A 154 34.64 17.34 -9.59
CA THR A 154 35.77 18.08 -10.13
C THR A 154 37.01 17.21 -10.37
N ILE A 155 37.07 16.01 -9.78
CA ILE A 155 38.17 15.05 -9.86
C ILE A 155 39.49 15.72 -9.39
N ASP A 156 39.38 16.67 -8.45
CA ASP A 156 40.51 17.38 -7.87
C ASP A 156 40.98 16.77 -6.55
N GLY A 157 40.31 15.70 -6.09
CA GLY A 157 40.62 14.99 -4.86
C GLY A 157 40.07 15.66 -3.60
N TYR A 158 39.26 16.70 -3.76
CA TYR A 158 38.61 17.43 -2.67
C TYR A 158 37.12 17.52 -2.92
N VAL A 159 36.32 17.45 -1.87
CA VAL A 159 34.88 17.67 -1.97
C VAL A 159 34.58 19.11 -1.57
N SER A 160 34.09 19.89 -2.52
CA SER A 160 33.61 21.26 -2.31
C SER A 160 32.32 21.28 -1.48
N LYS A 161 31.95 22.45 -0.96
CA LYS A 161 30.71 22.62 -0.18
C LYS A 161 29.47 22.25 -1.00
N GLU A 162 29.47 22.57 -2.29
CA GLU A 162 28.36 22.33 -3.21
C GLU A 162 28.17 20.85 -3.49
N GLU A 163 29.27 20.14 -3.71
CA GLU A 163 29.27 18.69 -3.86
C GLU A 163 28.85 18.00 -2.57
N PHE A 164 29.32 18.51 -1.42
CA PHE A 164 29.01 17.93 -0.13
C PHE A 164 27.53 18.02 0.23
N TYR A 165 26.75 18.96 -0.33
CA TYR A 165 25.28 18.97 -0.13
C TYR A 165 24.59 17.67 -0.56
N ARG A 166 25.20 16.89 -1.46
CA ARG A 166 24.70 15.59 -1.90
C ARG A 166 25.12 14.42 -0.99
N PHE A 167 25.78 14.71 0.13
CA PHE A 167 26.27 13.72 1.11
C PHE A 167 25.23 12.64 1.44
N PHE A 168 24.02 13.04 1.83
CA PHE A 168 22.96 12.09 2.19
C PHE A 168 22.48 11.25 1.01
N GLU A 169 22.47 11.79 -0.21
CA GLU A 169 22.09 11.04 -1.41
C GLU A 169 23.07 9.91 -1.70
N VAL A 170 24.37 10.20 -1.56
CA VAL A 170 25.45 9.26 -1.90
C VAL A 170 25.66 8.24 -0.78
N CYS A 171 25.55 8.65 0.49
CA CYS A 171 25.65 7.73 1.63
C CYS A 171 24.49 6.73 1.72
N GLU A 172 23.32 7.05 1.14
CA GLU A 172 22.18 6.14 1.04
C GLU A 172 22.37 5.06 -0.06
N LEU A 173 23.40 5.17 -0.90
CA LEU A 173 23.67 4.20 -1.98
C LEU A 173 24.28 2.91 -1.44
N ARG A 174 23.80 1.78 -1.96
CA ARG A 174 24.38 0.46 -1.71
C ARG A 174 25.16 -0.02 -2.92
N TRP A 175 26.47 -0.15 -2.77
CA TRP A 175 27.37 -0.58 -3.83
C TRP A 175 27.48 -2.10 -3.96
N ARG A 176 27.33 -2.58 -5.19
CA ARG A 176 27.54 -3.98 -5.59
C ARG A 176 28.44 -4.05 -6.81
N ILE A 177 29.22 -5.09 -6.94
CA ILE A 177 30.01 -5.32 -8.16
C ILE A 177 29.04 -5.73 -9.27
N ASP A 178 29.15 -5.10 -10.43
CA ASP A 178 28.53 -5.57 -11.66
C ASP A 178 29.45 -6.58 -12.33
N TYR A 179 29.31 -7.84 -11.91
CA TYR A 179 30.11 -8.93 -12.45
C TYR A 179 29.94 -9.12 -13.95
N ILE A 180 28.77 -8.75 -14.52
CA ILE A 180 28.46 -8.99 -15.94
C ILE A 180 29.32 -8.09 -16.80
N LYS A 181 29.40 -6.81 -16.43
CA LYS A 181 30.28 -5.85 -17.11
C LYS A 181 31.75 -6.11 -16.81
N THR A 182 32.07 -6.49 -15.58
CA THR A 182 33.45 -6.67 -15.11
C THR A 182 34.14 -7.88 -15.75
N ILE A 183 33.51 -9.06 -15.74
CA ILE A 183 34.15 -10.33 -16.14
C ILE A 183 33.41 -10.98 -17.33
N GLY A 184 32.39 -10.31 -17.89
CA GLY A 184 31.53 -10.89 -18.92
C GLY A 184 30.51 -11.89 -18.37
N HIS A 185 29.49 -12.19 -19.18
CA HIS A 185 28.43 -13.15 -18.85
C HIS A 185 28.96 -14.54 -18.45
N GLU A 186 30.13 -14.91 -18.96
CA GLU A 186 30.72 -16.23 -18.87
C GLU A 186 31.27 -16.57 -17.46
N TYR A 187 31.60 -15.56 -16.64
CA TYR A 187 32.30 -15.75 -15.35
C TYR A 187 31.55 -15.27 -14.10
N THR A 188 30.40 -14.59 -14.24
CA THR A 188 29.63 -13.98 -13.14
C THR A 188 29.17 -14.91 -12.01
N TYR A 189 29.25 -16.21 -12.22
CA TYR A 189 28.93 -17.22 -11.22
C TYR A 189 29.99 -18.30 -11.31
N ALA A 190 31.21 -18.02 -10.86
CA ALA A 190 32.29 -19.00 -10.76
C ALA A 190 31.73 -20.32 -10.17
N PRO A 191 31.53 -21.37 -10.99
CA PRO A 191 31.11 -22.65 -10.48
C PRO A 191 32.38 -23.34 -9.98
N THR A 192 32.37 -23.74 -8.72
CA THR A 192 33.27 -24.77 -8.21
C THR A 192 33.35 -25.91 -9.24
N LYS A 193 34.57 -26.15 -9.72
CA LYS A 193 34.97 -27.10 -10.77
C LYS A 193 34.04 -28.33 -10.91
N GLY A 194 33.38 -28.45 -12.07
CA GLY A 194 32.68 -29.68 -12.50
C GLY A 194 31.25 -29.47 -13.03
N TRP A 195 30.46 -28.60 -12.38
CA TRP A 195 29.02 -28.43 -12.66
C TRP A 195 28.70 -27.37 -13.76
N SER A 196 29.72 -26.88 -14.47
CA SER A 196 29.64 -25.62 -15.24
C SER A 196 28.93 -25.75 -16.59
N LYS A 197 29.25 -26.76 -17.41
CA LYS A 197 28.78 -26.83 -18.81
C LYS A 197 27.29 -27.12 -18.94
N TRP A 198 26.76 -28.06 -18.15
CA TRP A 198 25.33 -28.40 -18.17
C TRP A 198 24.47 -27.27 -17.59
N ARG A 199 24.94 -26.61 -16.53
CA ARG A 199 24.26 -25.47 -15.93
C ARG A 199 24.20 -24.27 -16.88
N LEU A 200 25.26 -24.00 -17.64
CA LEU A 200 25.27 -22.95 -18.67
C LEU A 200 24.24 -23.22 -19.77
N LYS A 201 24.15 -24.46 -20.27
CA LYS A 201 23.11 -24.86 -21.24
C LYS A 201 21.69 -24.73 -20.67
N ILE A 202 21.48 -25.12 -19.42
CA ILE A 202 20.19 -24.97 -18.74
C ILE A 202 19.85 -23.48 -18.59
N ARG A 203 20.81 -22.64 -18.23
CA ARG A 203 20.60 -21.19 -18.15
C ARG A 203 20.23 -20.61 -19.51
N GLU A 204 20.90 -21.03 -20.58
CA GLU A 204 20.58 -20.59 -21.95
C GLU A 204 19.14 -20.98 -22.32
N LEU A 205 18.73 -22.21 -22.03
CA LEU A 205 17.36 -22.68 -22.21
C LEU A 205 16.34 -21.84 -21.43
N VAL A 206 16.58 -21.60 -20.14
CA VAL A 206 15.69 -20.84 -19.26
C VAL A 206 15.63 -19.36 -19.64
N SER A 207 16.71 -18.81 -20.19
CA SER A 207 16.77 -17.41 -20.62
C SER A 207 16.14 -17.20 -22.00
N TYR A 208 15.74 -18.28 -22.69
CA TYR A 208 15.20 -18.20 -24.03
C TYR A 208 13.74 -17.75 -24.02
N ARG A 209 13.37 -16.82 -24.91
CA ARG A 209 12.00 -16.26 -24.96
C ARG A 209 10.93 -17.33 -25.18
N LEU A 210 11.23 -18.41 -25.93
CA LEU A 210 10.27 -19.49 -26.12
C LEU A 210 9.98 -20.25 -24.82
N PHE A 211 10.93 -20.33 -23.89
CA PHE A 211 10.69 -20.96 -22.58
C PHE A 211 9.66 -20.16 -21.79
N ASP A 212 9.80 -18.84 -21.73
CA ASP A 212 8.80 -17.97 -21.10
C ASP A 212 7.43 -18.05 -21.80
N HIS A 213 7.39 -18.07 -23.13
CA HIS A 213 6.13 -18.27 -23.87
C HIS A 213 5.49 -19.62 -23.60
N PHE A 214 6.29 -20.70 -23.52
CA PHE A 214 5.81 -22.03 -23.19
C PHE A 214 5.17 -22.05 -21.79
N ILE A 215 5.86 -21.54 -20.78
CA ILE A 215 5.35 -21.47 -19.41
C ILE A 215 4.08 -20.62 -19.32
N ASN A 216 4.05 -19.47 -20.00
CA ASN A 216 2.86 -18.62 -20.06
C ASN A 216 1.67 -19.34 -20.72
N SER A 217 1.90 -20.13 -21.77
CA SER A 217 0.87 -20.97 -22.39
C SER A 217 0.37 -22.06 -21.43
N VAL A 218 1.25 -22.66 -20.62
CA VAL A 218 0.86 -23.63 -19.57
C VAL A 218 0.00 -22.97 -18.49
N ILE A 219 0.33 -21.74 -18.06
CA ILE A 219 -0.48 -20.95 -17.13
C ILE A 219 -1.87 -20.69 -17.72
N LEU A 220 -1.93 -20.25 -18.98
CA LEU A 220 -3.20 -19.97 -19.67
C LEU A 220 -4.05 -21.24 -19.82
N ALA A 221 -3.44 -22.36 -20.21
CA ALA A 221 -4.13 -23.64 -20.30
C ALA A 221 -4.64 -24.11 -18.93
N ASN A 222 -3.88 -23.89 -17.86
CA ASN A 222 -4.32 -24.18 -16.50
C ASN A 222 -5.52 -23.32 -16.09
N LEU A 223 -5.53 -22.03 -16.43
CA LEU A 223 -6.66 -21.14 -16.18
C LEU A 223 -7.92 -21.61 -16.92
N ILE A 224 -7.81 -21.90 -18.21
CA ILE A 224 -8.94 -22.41 -19.02
C ILE A 224 -9.46 -23.71 -18.42
N TYR A 225 -8.57 -24.62 -18.03
CA TYR A 225 -8.95 -25.88 -17.40
C TYR A 225 -9.74 -25.65 -16.11
N VAL A 226 -9.28 -24.77 -15.21
CA VAL A 226 -9.99 -24.47 -13.95
C VAL A 226 -11.36 -23.84 -14.21
N VAL A 227 -11.48 -22.95 -15.20
CA VAL A 227 -12.77 -22.34 -15.57
C VAL A 227 -13.74 -23.39 -16.12
N VAL A 228 -13.27 -24.29 -17.00
CA VAL A 228 -14.10 -25.37 -17.56
C VAL A 228 -14.49 -26.37 -16.47
N GLU A 229 -13.56 -26.72 -15.58
CA GLU A 229 -13.82 -27.62 -14.46
C GLU A 229 -14.89 -27.04 -13.52
N ALA A 230 -14.79 -25.75 -13.18
CA ALA A 230 -15.78 -25.04 -12.38
C ALA A 230 -17.15 -24.89 -13.07
N ALA A 231 -17.17 -24.77 -14.41
CA ALA A 231 -18.42 -24.71 -15.17
C ALA A 231 -19.12 -26.07 -15.31
N LEU A 232 -18.35 -27.18 -15.31
CA LEU A 232 -18.86 -28.53 -15.49
C LEU A 232 -19.14 -29.27 -14.18
N HIS A 233 -18.46 -28.91 -13.08
CA HIS A 233 -18.61 -29.55 -11.77
C HIS A 233 -19.15 -28.57 -10.73
N SER A 234 -20.28 -28.92 -10.11
CA SER A 234 -20.99 -28.08 -9.14
C SER A 234 -20.55 -28.26 -7.67
N GLY A 235 -19.41 -28.91 -7.39
CA GLY A 235 -19.05 -29.22 -6.00
C GLY A 235 -17.58 -29.54 -5.72
N PRO A 236 -17.13 -29.35 -4.46
CA PRO A 236 -15.73 -29.48 -4.01
C PRO A 236 -15.21 -30.92 -3.85
N GLU A 237 -16.02 -31.93 -4.17
CA GLU A 237 -15.73 -33.35 -3.85
C GLU A 237 -15.12 -34.15 -5.01
N THR A 238 -14.57 -33.50 -6.04
CA THR A 238 -13.85 -34.23 -7.09
C THR A 238 -12.42 -34.56 -6.64
N PRO A 239 -11.98 -35.82 -6.75
CA PRO A 239 -10.58 -36.16 -6.52
C PRO A 239 -9.68 -35.36 -7.46
N VAL A 240 -8.47 -35.01 -6.99
CA VAL A 240 -7.48 -34.24 -7.77
C VAL A 240 -7.37 -34.81 -9.18
N SER A 241 -7.75 -34.02 -10.17
CA SER A 241 -7.77 -34.51 -11.54
C SER A 241 -6.34 -34.79 -12.03
N LYS A 242 -6.18 -35.78 -12.91
CA LYS A 242 -4.87 -36.09 -13.53
C LYS A 242 -4.24 -34.85 -14.19
N TYR A 243 -5.09 -33.95 -14.72
CA TYR A 243 -4.67 -32.70 -15.34
C TYR A 243 -4.15 -31.68 -14.32
N GLN A 244 -4.74 -31.58 -13.12
CA GLN A 244 -4.23 -30.70 -12.05
C GLN A 244 -2.84 -31.14 -11.55
N LEU A 245 -2.59 -32.44 -11.45
CA LEU A 245 -1.25 -32.98 -11.15
C LEU A 245 -0.25 -32.67 -12.26
N LEU A 246 -0.67 -32.82 -13.53
CA LEU A 246 0.16 -32.50 -14.69
C LEU A 246 0.58 -31.02 -14.71
N PHE A 247 -0.34 -30.09 -14.46
CA PHE A 247 0.01 -28.66 -14.36
C PHE A 247 0.97 -28.40 -13.19
N SER A 248 0.72 -29.01 -12.03
CA SER A 248 1.59 -28.88 -10.85
C SER A 248 3.01 -29.37 -11.14
N PHE A 249 3.15 -30.44 -11.92
CA PHE A 249 4.44 -30.94 -12.38
C PHE A 249 5.16 -29.92 -13.28
N PHE A 250 4.49 -29.31 -14.26
CA PHE A 250 5.11 -28.29 -15.11
C PHE A 250 5.61 -27.09 -14.30
N PHE A 251 4.87 -26.67 -13.28
CA PHE A 251 5.27 -25.55 -12.42
C PHE A 251 6.43 -25.91 -11.49
N LEU A 252 6.43 -27.13 -10.94
CA LEU A 252 7.58 -27.63 -10.18
C LEU A 252 8.83 -27.72 -11.05
N PHE A 253 8.66 -28.23 -12.28
CA PHE A 253 9.73 -28.30 -13.26
C PHE A 253 10.30 -26.91 -13.58
N GLU A 254 9.43 -25.91 -13.79
CA GLU A 254 9.85 -24.52 -14.01
C GLU A 254 10.72 -23.99 -12.85
N VAL A 255 10.28 -24.18 -11.61
CA VAL A 255 11.01 -23.71 -10.42
C VAL A 255 12.37 -24.41 -10.32
N ILE A 256 12.42 -25.73 -10.48
CA ILE A 256 13.67 -26.51 -10.39
C ILE A 256 14.65 -26.07 -11.49
N ILE A 257 14.20 -25.96 -12.73
CA ILE A 257 15.10 -25.63 -13.85
C ILE A 257 15.62 -24.19 -13.73
N LYS A 258 14.78 -23.24 -13.29
CA LYS A 258 15.20 -21.85 -13.00
C LYS A 258 16.17 -21.79 -11.82
N LEU A 259 15.94 -22.57 -10.75
CA LEU A 259 16.84 -22.61 -9.59
C LEU A 259 18.22 -23.17 -9.96
N ILE A 260 18.28 -24.20 -10.81
CA ILE A 260 19.54 -24.75 -11.33
C ILE A 260 20.22 -23.74 -12.27
N GLY A 261 19.47 -23.17 -13.23
CA GLY A 261 20.00 -22.25 -14.24
C GLY A 261 20.54 -20.94 -13.66
N PHE A 262 19.73 -20.23 -12.85
CA PHE A 262 20.11 -18.96 -12.25
C PHE A 262 20.92 -19.12 -10.95
N GLY A 263 20.73 -20.22 -10.22
CA GLY A 263 21.24 -20.40 -8.87
C GLY A 263 20.34 -19.75 -7.81
N SER A 264 20.39 -20.28 -6.59
CA SER A 264 19.52 -19.86 -5.48
C SER A 264 19.55 -18.35 -5.21
N LYS A 265 20.76 -17.77 -5.12
CA LYS A 265 20.92 -16.34 -4.78
C LYS A 265 20.32 -15.39 -5.83
N ALA A 266 20.44 -15.71 -7.11
CA ALA A 266 19.90 -14.87 -8.18
C ALA A 266 18.39 -15.11 -8.36
N TYR A 267 17.93 -16.35 -8.19
CA TYR A 267 16.53 -16.72 -8.29
C TYR A 267 15.67 -16.00 -7.24
N PHE A 268 16.08 -16.00 -5.96
CA PHE A 268 15.35 -15.34 -4.87
C PHE A 268 15.47 -13.80 -4.85
N GLN A 269 16.31 -13.20 -5.71
CA GLN A 269 16.36 -11.75 -5.85
C GLN A 269 15.23 -11.21 -6.73
N ASP A 270 14.67 -12.04 -7.62
CA ASP A 270 13.51 -11.65 -8.43
C ASP A 270 12.23 -11.97 -7.67
N GLY A 271 11.44 -10.93 -7.37
CA GLY A 271 10.19 -11.05 -6.63
C GLY A 271 9.17 -11.96 -7.30
N TRP A 272 9.16 -12.05 -8.63
CA TRP A 272 8.23 -12.92 -9.36
C TRP A 272 8.64 -14.39 -9.28
N ASN A 273 9.93 -14.69 -9.33
CA ASN A 273 10.44 -16.05 -9.12
C ASN A 273 10.24 -16.49 -7.66
N MET A 274 10.46 -15.60 -6.69
CA MET A 274 10.16 -15.88 -5.28
C MET A 274 8.66 -16.17 -5.07
N PHE A 275 7.79 -15.38 -5.70
CA PHE A 275 6.34 -15.59 -5.67
C PHE A 275 5.94 -16.96 -6.24
N ASP A 276 6.49 -17.35 -7.40
CA ASP A 276 6.22 -18.66 -7.99
C ASP A 276 6.70 -19.81 -7.11
N PHE A 277 7.89 -19.68 -6.51
CA PHE A 277 8.43 -20.66 -5.58
C PHE A 277 7.50 -20.88 -4.40
N VAL A 278 7.05 -19.80 -3.74
CA VAL A 278 6.12 -19.90 -2.61
C VAL A 278 4.82 -20.61 -3.04
N ILE A 279 4.24 -20.24 -4.18
CA ILE A 279 3.00 -20.88 -4.65
C ILE A 279 3.22 -22.36 -4.98
N VAL A 280 4.31 -22.72 -5.67
CA VAL A 280 4.63 -24.12 -6.00
C VAL A 280 4.84 -24.93 -4.72
N THR A 281 5.62 -24.42 -3.77
CA THR A 281 5.90 -25.12 -2.51
C THR A 281 4.63 -25.33 -1.70
N VAL A 282 3.80 -24.30 -1.52
CA VAL A 282 2.50 -24.43 -0.84
C VAL A 282 1.61 -25.43 -1.58
N SER A 283 1.53 -25.33 -2.91
CA SER A 283 0.73 -26.23 -3.75
C SER A 283 1.14 -27.70 -3.65
N VAL A 284 2.43 -28.00 -3.65
CA VAL A 284 2.96 -29.37 -3.54
C VAL A 284 2.82 -29.89 -2.11
N SER A 285 3.13 -29.07 -1.11
CA SER A 285 2.99 -29.47 0.30
C SER A 285 1.55 -29.86 0.64
N LEU A 286 0.58 -29.08 0.18
CA LEU A 286 -0.84 -29.38 0.40
C LEU A 286 -1.30 -30.63 -0.35
N ALA A 287 -0.81 -30.85 -1.58
CA ALA A 287 -1.10 -32.08 -2.31
C ALA A 287 -0.53 -33.33 -1.61
N VAL A 288 0.66 -33.22 -1.00
CA VAL A 288 1.25 -34.32 -0.21
C VAL A 288 0.47 -34.55 1.08
N ILE A 289 0.03 -33.48 1.75
CA ILE A 289 -0.80 -33.59 2.96
C ILE A 289 -2.16 -34.23 2.64
N GLU A 290 -2.80 -33.87 1.53
CA GLU A 290 -4.06 -34.48 1.06
C GLU A 290 -3.91 -35.99 0.82
N LEU A 291 -2.75 -36.43 0.32
CA LEU A 291 -2.44 -37.85 0.12
C LEU A 291 -2.12 -38.60 1.42
N ALA A 292 -1.62 -37.90 2.45
CA ALA A 292 -1.14 -38.50 3.70
C ALA A 292 -2.15 -38.46 4.84
N ALA A 293 -2.96 -37.40 4.91
CA ALA A 293 -3.96 -37.17 5.93
C ALA A 293 -5.34 -37.23 5.29
N ASN A 294 -6.05 -38.35 5.48
CA ASN A 294 -7.47 -38.53 5.17
C ASN A 294 -8.37 -37.62 6.07
N GLN A 295 -8.03 -36.33 6.23
CA GLN A 295 -8.70 -35.39 7.12
C GLN A 295 -9.36 -34.26 6.32
N SER A 296 -10.66 -34.05 6.60
CA SER A 296 -11.55 -33.08 5.94
C SER A 296 -11.18 -31.61 6.19
N ASP A 297 -10.57 -31.30 7.34
CA ASP A 297 -10.42 -29.91 7.80
C ASP A 297 -9.36 -29.13 7.03
N ILE A 298 -8.51 -29.83 6.26
CA ILE A 298 -7.47 -29.25 5.41
C ILE A 298 -8.03 -28.86 4.02
N GLY A 299 -9.24 -29.33 3.68
CA GLY A 299 -9.86 -29.13 2.36
C GLY A 299 -10.06 -27.67 1.96
N ILE A 300 -10.34 -26.78 2.93
CA ILE A 300 -10.48 -25.34 2.69
C ILE A 300 -9.14 -24.73 2.27
N TYR A 301 -8.06 -25.04 3.00
CA TYR A 301 -6.72 -24.53 2.69
C TYR A 301 -6.20 -25.05 1.34
N ILE A 302 -6.52 -26.31 1.02
CA ILE A 302 -6.23 -26.91 -0.29
C ILE A 302 -6.96 -26.15 -1.39
N THR A 303 -8.24 -25.86 -1.22
CA THR A 303 -9.06 -25.10 -2.18
C THR A 303 -8.51 -23.68 -2.39
N ILE A 304 -8.16 -22.99 -1.30
CA ILE A 304 -7.56 -21.66 -1.36
C ILE A 304 -6.22 -21.69 -2.10
N ALA A 305 -5.34 -22.64 -1.79
CA ALA A 305 -4.05 -22.77 -2.48
C ALA A 305 -4.19 -23.13 -3.96
N ARG A 306 -5.21 -23.91 -4.34
CA ARG A 306 -5.56 -24.17 -5.75
C ARG A 306 -5.92 -22.86 -6.46
N ALA A 307 -6.71 -21.99 -5.83
CA ALA A 307 -7.06 -20.68 -6.38
C ALA A 307 -5.83 -19.75 -6.52
N PHE A 308 -4.90 -19.78 -5.57
CA PHE A 308 -3.67 -18.96 -5.63
C PHE A 308 -2.76 -19.30 -6.82
N ARG A 309 -2.84 -20.50 -7.40
CA ARG A 309 -2.10 -20.83 -8.64
C ARG A 309 -2.51 -19.94 -9.82
N LEU A 310 -3.76 -19.48 -9.84
CA LEU A 310 -4.27 -18.56 -10.87
C LEU A 310 -3.60 -17.19 -10.79
N ALA A 311 -3.11 -16.78 -9.61
CA ALA A 311 -2.42 -15.51 -9.44
C ALA A 311 -1.13 -15.40 -10.28
N ARG A 312 -0.59 -16.53 -10.78
CA ARG A 312 0.52 -16.53 -11.73
C ARG A 312 0.19 -15.80 -13.04
N ILE A 313 -1.08 -15.67 -13.42
CA ILE A 313 -1.51 -14.90 -14.60
C ILE A 313 -1.06 -13.44 -14.51
N PHE A 314 -0.96 -12.88 -13.29
CA PHE A 314 -0.60 -11.47 -13.09
C PHE A 314 0.82 -11.15 -13.55
N ARG A 315 1.72 -12.15 -13.61
CA ARG A 315 3.10 -11.95 -14.09
C ARG A 315 3.21 -11.97 -15.61
N THR A 316 2.26 -12.60 -16.31
CA THR A 316 2.27 -12.79 -17.76
C THR A 316 1.92 -11.50 -18.49
N HIS A 317 0.94 -10.74 -17.97
CA HIS A 317 0.49 -9.51 -18.61
C HIS A 317 1.28 -8.30 -18.13
N LYS A 318 1.88 -7.57 -19.09
CA LYS A 318 2.74 -6.41 -18.80
C LYS A 318 2.05 -5.37 -17.92
N THR A 319 0.77 -5.07 -18.17
CA THR A 319 0.02 -4.07 -17.39
C THR A 319 -0.26 -4.53 -15.96
N PHE A 320 -0.57 -5.83 -15.74
CA PHE A 320 -0.82 -6.34 -14.39
C PHE A 320 0.47 -6.39 -13.57
N LYS A 321 1.57 -6.86 -14.17
CA LYS A 321 2.89 -6.82 -13.56
C LYS A 321 3.24 -5.40 -13.08
N GLN A 322 2.98 -4.43 -13.93
CA GLN A 322 3.18 -3.01 -13.65
C GLN A 322 2.29 -2.48 -12.51
N ILE A 323 1.04 -2.92 -12.38
CA ILE A 323 0.16 -2.53 -11.28
C ILE A 323 0.66 -3.12 -9.96
N VAL A 324 1.05 -4.40 -9.95
CA VAL A 324 1.58 -5.07 -8.75
C VAL A 324 2.89 -4.42 -8.28
N GLU A 325 3.81 -4.12 -9.20
CA GLU A 325 5.06 -3.40 -8.86
C GLU A 325 4.78 -2.05 -8.20
N VAL A 326 3.75 -1.33 -8.67
CA VAL A 326 3.30 -0.07 -8.08
C VAL A 326 2.73 -0.29 -6.67
N ILE A 327 1.84 -1.27 -6.49
CA ILE A 327 1.24 -1.58 -5.19
C ILE A 327 2.31 -1.95 -4.16
N VAL A 328 3.25 -2.83 -4.53
CA VAL A 328 4.35 -3.25 -3.65
C VAL A 328 5.24 -2.07 -3.29
N TYR A 329 5.50 -1.16 -4.23
CA TYR A 329 6.26 0.06 -3.98
C TYR A 329 5.53 1.06 -3.05
N LEU A 330 4.21 1.17 -3.19
CA LEU A 330 3.39 2.09 -2.38
C LEU A 330 3.05 1.55 -1.01
N TYR A 331 2.99 0.23 -0.83
CA TYR A 331 2.56 -0.39 0.43
C TYR A 331 3.37 0.08 1.65
N PRO A 332 4.72 0.13 1.65
CA PRO A 332 5.48 0.64 2.80
C PRO A 332 5.17 2.12 3.12
N LYS A 333 4.85 2.91 2.11
CA LYS A 333 4.47 4.32 2.27
C LYS A 333 3.05 4.46 2.78
N ALA A 334 2.15 3.58 2.36
CA ALA A 334 0.78 3.49 2.84
C ALA A 334 0.69 2.97 4.28
N ALA A 335 1.65 2.13 4.70
CA ALA A 335 1.67 1.49 6.02
C ALA A 335 1.54 2.49 7.18
N ARG A 336 2.09 3.70 7.05
CA ARG A 336 1.95 4.77 8.06
C ARG A 336 0.49 5.14 8.33
N PHE A 337 -0.33 5.16 7.28
CA PHE A 337 -1.76 5.46 7.39
C PHE A 337 -2.54 4.27 7.95
N PHE A 338 -2.18 3.04 7.55
CA PHE A 338 -2.78 1.84 8.13
C PHE A 338 -2.51 1.73 9.63
N ILE A 339 -1.29 2.04 10.09
CA ILE A 339 -0.97 2.06 11.52
C ILE A 339 -1.81 3.13 12.24
N ALA A 340 -1.91 4.35 11.69
CA ALA A 340 -2.76 5.39 12.26
C ALA A 340 -4.24 4.98 12.33
N LEU A 341 -4.76 4.31 11.30
CA LEU A 341 -6.11 3.75 11.28
C LEU A 341 -6.30 2.70 12.38
N LEU A 342 -5.35 1.79 12.57
CA LEU A 342 -5.40 0.79 13.65
C LEU A 342 -5.36 1.44 15.04
N CYS A 343 -4.67 2.56 15.22
CA CYS A 343 -4.71 3.34 16.46
C CYS A 343 -6.10 3.97 16.71
N VAL A 344 -6.73 4.50 15.66
CA VAL A 344 -8.12 4.99 15.74
C VAL A 344 -9.06 3.85 16.11
N TYR A 345 -8.90 2.67 15.48
CA TYR A 345 -9.71 1.50 15.81
C TYR A 345 -9.51 1.07 17.25
N TYR A 346 -8.29 1.06 17.76
CA TYR A 346 -8.03 0.75 19.17
C TYR A 346 -8.79 1.70 20.11
N PHE A 347 -8.75 3.01 19.84
CA PHE A 347 -9.44 4.01 20.64
C PHE A 347 -10.96 3.82 20.62
N PHE A 348 -11.57 3.64 19.45
CA PHE A 348 -13.02 3.43 19.36
C PHE A 348 -13.46 2.03 19.82
N ALA A 349 -12.62 1.01 19.67
CA ALA A 349 -12.91 -0.33 20.14
C ALA A 349 -12.91 -0.37 21.68
N THR A 350 -11.96 0.31 22.34
CA THR A 350 -11.93 0.37 23.80
C THR A 350 -13.16 1.11 24.37
N ILE A 351 -13.54 2.24 23.77
CA ILE A 351 -14.79 2.93 24.14
C ILE A 351 -16.01 2.06 23.83
N GLY A 352 -16.06 1.44 22.65
CA GLY A 352 -17.16 0.60 22.22
C GLY A 352 -17.36 -0.60 23.13
N MET A 353 -16.29 -1.31 23.51
CA MET A 353 -16.35 -2.39 24.48
C MET A 353 -16.77 -1.89 25.86
N ALA A 354 -16.33 -0.70 26.29
CA ALA A 354 -16.75 -0.17 27.60
C ALA A 354 -18.25 0.18 27.68
N VAL A 355 -18.87 0.54 26.54
CA VAL A 355 -20.25 1.03 26.49
C VAL A 355 -21.25 -0.03 25.98
N PHE A 356 -20.80 -0.91 25.08
CA PHE A 356 -21.66 -1.80 24.30
C PHE A 356 -21.39 -3.30 24.53
N HIS A 357 -20.56 -3.68 25.51
CA HIS A 357 -20.31 -5.08 25.83
C HIS A 357 -21.59 -5.83 26.22
N ASP A 358 -21.81 -7.01 25.64
CA ASP A 358 -22.99 -7.87 25.82
C ASP A 358 -24.35 -7.20 25.50
N THR A 359 -24.35 -6.06 24.80
CA THR A 359 -25.60 -5.37 24.44
C THR A 359 -26.28 -6.02 23.23
N VAL A 360 -25.49 -6.55 22.29
CA VAL A 360 -25.96 -7.22 21.08
C VAL A 360 -25.28 -8.60 21.03
N SER A 361 -25.81 -9.55 21.80
CA SER A 361 -25.25 -10.90 21.90
C SER A 361 -25.99 -11.91 20.99
N GLN A 362 -25.34 -13.06 20.76
CA GLN A 362 -25.94 -14.18 20.04
C GLN A 362 -27.14 -14.71 20.83
N CYS A 363 -28.31 -14.79 20.19
CA CYS A 363 -29.48 -15.43 20.82
C CYS A 363 -29.23 -16.94 20.88
N ASP A 364 -29.03 -17.48 22.08
CA ASP A 364 -29.05 -18.92 22.32
C ASP A 364 -30.51 -19.35 22.57
N ASN A 365 -30.99 -20.30 21.75
CA ASN A 365 -32.30 -20.96 21.91
C ASN A 365 -33.54 -20.04 21.87
N ASP A 366 -33.67 -19.20 20.82
CA ASP A 366 -34.84 -18.31 20.59
C ASP A 366 -35.13 -17.28 21.69
N GLU A 367 -34.34 -17.23 22.76
CA GLU A 367 -34.36 -16.22 23.81
C GLU A 367 -33.23 -15.21 23.55
N CYS A 368 -33.58 -14.06 22.97
CA CYS A 368 -32.63 -12.97 22.77
C CYS A 368 -32.50 -12.15 24.07
N PRO A 369 -31.31 -12.02 24.68
CA PRO A 369 -31.11 -11.14 25.83
C PRO A 369 -31.01 -9.71 25.30
N VAL A 370 -32.12 -8.98 25.26
CA VAL A 370 -32.12 -7.56 24.87
C VAL A 370 -32.10 -6.71 26.15
N GLY A 371 -30.93 -6.22 26.52
CA GLY A 371 -30.76 -5.19 27.57
C GLY A 371 -31.18 -5.61 29.00
N PRO A 372 -31.06 -4.71 29.99
CA PRO A 372 -31.44 -5.01 31.37
C PRO A 372 -32.96 -5.22 31.46
N CYS A 373 -33.36 -6.47 31.65
CA CYS A 373 -34.76 -6.81 31.87
C CYS A 373 -35.14 -6.49 33.32
N ASP A 374 -35.87 -5.39 33.54
CA ASP A 374 -36.59 -5.18 34.79
C ASP A 374 -37.75 -6.19 34.87
N ASN A 375 -37.77 -6.99 35.95
CA ASN A 375 -38.85 -7.92 36.28
C ASN A 375 -39.21 -8.99 35.23
N GLY A 376 -38.25 -9.45 34.43
CA GLY A 376 -38.41 -10.69 33.63
C GLY A 376 -39.41 -10.60 32.46
N THR A 377 -39.84 -9.41 32.06
CA THR A 377 -40.56 -9.18 30.80
C THR A 377 -39.70 -8.32 29.89
N CYS A 378 -38.91 -8.95 29.02
CA CYS A 378 -38.19 -8.25 27.97
C CYS A 378 -39.19 -7.99 26.83
N ASP A 379 -39.65 -6.75 26.65
CA ASP A 379 -40.58 -6.40 25.57
C ASP A 379 -39.81 -6.29 24.24
N THR A 380 -39.70 -7.40 23.52
CA THR A 380 -39.04 -7.49 22.21
C THR A 380 -39.74 -6.65 21.12
N ARG A 381 -40.96 -6.15 21.38
CA ARG A 381 -41.80 -5.49 20.37
C ARG A 381 -41.53 -3.99 20.18
N THR A 382 -40.79 -3.33 21.07
CA THR A 382 -40.61 -1.86 21.00
C THR A 382 -39.53 -1.40 20.02
N CYS A 383 -38.62 -2.28 19.60
CA CYS A 383 -37.74 -2.04 18.48
C CYS A 383 -37.99 -3.12 17.45
N HIS A 384 -38.11 -2.79 16.17
CA HIS A 384 -38.17 -3.75 15.06
C HIS A 384 -36.83 -4.51 14.86
N LEU A 385 -36.15 -4.88 15.95
CA LEU A 385 -34.90 -5.63 16.00
C LEU A 385 -35.11 -7.10 15.62
N ASP A 386 -36.33 -7.61 15.80
CA ASP A 386 -36.72 -8.98 15.45
C ASP A 386 -36.40 -9.34 13.99
N ASN A 387 -36.55 -8.39 13.05
CA ASN A 387 -36.25 -8.62 11.62
C ASN A 387 -34.74 -8.70 11.31
N TYR A 388 -33.89 -8.20 12.22
CA TYR A 388 -32.44 -8.07 11.98
C TYR A 388 -31.59 -8.99 12.86
N LEU A 389 -32.16 -9.50 13.96
CA LEU A 389 -31.44 -10.36 14.92
C LEU A 389 -31.93 -11.82 14.94
N VAL A 390 -33.11 -12.14 14.39
CA VAL A 390 -33.71 -13.46 14.58
C VAL A 390 -33.40 -14.42 13.42
N ARG A 391 -33.00 -15.64 13.78
CA ARG A 391 -32.60 -16.73 12.89
C ARG A 391 -33.74 -17.32 12.05
N ASN A 392 -35.00 -17.04 12.39
CA ASN A 392 -36.17 -17.84 12.01
C ASN A 392 -37.38 -17.08 11.42
N THR A 393 -37.29 -15.79 11.09
CA THR A 393 -38.30 -15.21 10.20
C THR A 393 -38.06 -15.68 8.77
N SER A 394 -39.12 -15.99 8.02
CA SER A 394 -39.10 -16.41 6.61
C SER A 394 -38.47 -15.39 5.65
N ILE A 395 -38.13 -14.20 6.15
CA ILE A 395 -37.23 -13.22 5.56
C ILE A 395 -35.90 -13.38 6.31
N GLY A 396 -34.91 -14.01 5.65
CA GLY A 396 -33.65 -14.39 6.28
C GLY A 396 -32.99 -13.24 7.04
N GLY A 397 -32.90 -13.37 8.36
CA GLY A 397 -32.21 -12.42 9.22
C GLY A 397 -30.76 -12.27 8.76
N LEU A 398 -30.34 -11.04 8.46
CA LEU A 398 -28.94 -10.71 8.25
C LEU A 398 -28.27 -10.82 9.62
N ASN A 399 -27.43 -11.84 9.86
CA ASN A 399 -26.78 -12.14 11.16
C ASN A 399 -25.88 -10.99 11.69
N PHE A 400 -26.46 -9.84 12.02
CA PHE A 400 -25.77 -8.65 12.52
C PHE A 400 -25.34 -8.79 13.98
N GLN A 401 -25.70 -9.89 14.65
CA GLN A 401 -25.20 -10.26 15.98
C GLN A 401 -23.67 -10.35 16.03
N LEU A 402 -23.01 -10.66 14.91
CA LEU A 402 -21.54 -10.69 14.82
C LEU A 402 -20.89 -9.31 14.80
N MET A 403 -21.71 -8.26 14.71
CA MET A 403 -21.28 -6.86 14.72
C MET A 403 -21.31 -6.28 16.14
N SER A 404 -20.82 -7.04 17.12
CA SER A 404 -20.82 -6.67 18.54
C SER A 404 -19.50 -6.02 18.97
N PHE A 405 -19.47 -5.55 20.21
CA PHE A 405 -18.29 -4.99 20.89
C PHE A 405 -17.91 -5.83 22.11
N ASP A 406 -18.09 -7.16 22.06
CA ASP A 406 -17.81 -8.03 23.22
C ASP A 406 -16.31 -8.29 23.37
N ASN A 407 -15.58 -8.32 22.25
CA ASN A 407 -14.15 -8.58 22.22
C ASN A 407 -13.43 -7.65 21.24
N VAL A 408 -12.13 -7.43 21.43
CA VAL A 408 -11.31 -6.55 20.58
C VAL A 408 -11.41 -6.94 19.10
N LEU A 409 -11.33 -8.24 18.79
CA LEU A 409 -11.37 -8.69 17.39
C LEU A 409 -12.73 -8.43 16.73
N LEU A 410 -13.83 -8.67 17.47
CA LEU A 410 -15.19 -8.38 17.01
C LEU A 410 -15.39 -6.88 16.86
N ALA A 411 -14.98 -6.08 17.84
CA ALA A 411 -15.01 -4.63 17.77
C ALA A 411 -14.23 -4.10 16.56
N TYR A 412 -13.05 -4.64 16.26
CA TYR A 412 -12.28 -4.26 15.06
C TYR A 412 -13.01 -4.62 13.76
N ASN A 413 -13.65 -5.79 13.70
CA ASN A 413 -14.47 -6.18 12.55
C ASN A 413 -15.69 -5.26 12.40
N THR A 414 -16.39 -4.97 13.48
CA THR A 414 -17.54 -4.05 13.53
C THR A 414 -17.13 -2.66 13.05
N LEU A 415 -16.03 -2.10 13.57
CA LEU A 415 -15.50 -0.81 13.13
C LEU A 415 -15.09 -0.83 11.65
N PHE A 416 -14.43 -1.89 11.18
CA PHE A 416 -14.10 -2.03 9.75
C PHE A 416 -15.35 -2.00 8.86
N MET A 417 -16.40 -2.72 9.23
CA MET A 417 -17.65 -2.73 8.49
C MET A 417 -18.36 -1.37 8.53
N LEU A 418 -18.31 -0.66 9.67
CA LEU A 418 -18.79 0.72 9.77
C LEU A 418 -17.99 1.68 8.87
N MET A 419 -16.67 1.48 8.73
CA MET A 419 -15.82 2.28 7.84
C MET A 419 -16.20 2.10 6.35
N VAL A 420 -16.69 0.92 5.95
CA VAL A 420 -17.13 0.65 4.56
C VAL A 420 -18.44 1.39 4.21
N VAL A 421 -19.12 1.99 5.20
CA VAL A 421 -20.31 2.86 5.03
C VAL A 421 -21.57 2.13 4.55
N ASN A 422 -21.52 0.82 4.32
CA ASN A 422 -22.69 0.06 3.91
C ASN A 422 -23.47 -0.44 5.13
N ASN A 423 -24.79 -0.23 5.16
CA ASN A 423 -25.70 -0.70 6.21
C ASN A 423 -25.32 -0.32 7.66
N TRP A 424 -24.47 0.70 7.82
CA TRP A 424 -23.93 1.11 9.12
C TRP A 424 -25.03 1.62 10.07
N GLN A 425 -26.11 2.16 9.51
CA GLN A 425 -27.28 2.61 10.25
C GLN A 425 -27.99 1.47 10.98
N ILE A 426 -27.94 0.24 10.44
CA ILE A 426 -28.55 -0.93 11.07
C ILE A 426 -27.77 -1.29 12.34
N THR A 427 -26.44 -1.32 12.26
CA THR A 427 -25.58 -1.54 13.42
C THR A 427 -25.74 -0.43 14.46
N MET A 428 -25.82 0.84 14.04
CA MET A 428 -26.06 1.96 14.95
C MET A 428 -27.39 1.82 15.69
N GLU A 429 -28.51 1.65 14.97
CA GLU A 429 -29.84 1.56 15.60
C GLU A 429 -29.97 0.30 16.46
N ALA A 430 -29.28 -0.79 16.13
CA ALA A 430 -29.23 -1.98 16.98
C ALA A 430 -28.63 -1.70 18.36
N HIS A 431 -27.49 -1.02 18.42
CA HIS A 431 -26.84 -0.68 19.69
C HIS A 431 -27.58 0.42 20.46
N VAL A 432 -28.20 1.37 19.76
CA VAL A 432 -29.03 2.42 20.37
C VAL A 432 -30.28 1.82 21.01
N CYS A 433 -30.93 0.89 20.32
CA CYS A 433 -32.05 0.15 20.87
C CYS A 433 -31.62 -0.68 22.08
N ALA A 434 -30.54 -1.46 21.96
CA ALA A 434 -30.07 -2.34 23.03
C ALA A 434 -29.67 -1.58 24.31
N THR A 435 -29.10 -0.38 24.16
CA THR A 435 -28.74 0.48 25.31
C THR A 435 -29.91 1.33 25.83
N ASN A 436 -31.03 1.39 25.09
CA ASN A 436 -32.16 2.28 25.32
C ASN A 436 -31.74 3.77 25.53
N GLN A 437 -30.62 4.17 24.91
CA GLN A 437 -30.04 5.50 25.05
C GLN A 437 -29.81 6.11 23.66
N THR A 438 -30.59 7.14 23.32
CA THR A 438 -30.44 7.86 22.04
C THR A 438 -29.09 8.56 21.91
N ALA A 439 -28.43 8.88 23.03
CA ALA A 439 -27.09 9.45 23.07
C ALA A 439 -26.02 8.51 22.47
N SER A 440 -26.24 7.20 22.45
CA SER A 440 -25.34 6.21 21.83
C SER A 440 -25.11 6.48 20.34
N ARG A 441 -26.03 7.16 19.64
CA ARG A 441 -25.85 7.60 18.24
C ARG A 441 -24.63 8.50 18.05
N VAL A 442 -24.26 9.29 19.06
CA VAL A 442 -23.12 10.21 19.01
C VAL A 442 -21.82 9.45 18.78
N PHE A 443 -21.65 8.25 19.37
CA PHE A 443 -20.48 7.41 19.14
C PHE A 443 -20.30 7.10 17.65
N PHE A 444 -21.37 6.63 16.99
CA PHE A 444 -21.34 6.26 15.58
C PHE A 444 -21.17 7.48 14.66
N PHE A 445 -21.81 8.60 14.97
CA PHE A 445 -21.62 9.84 14.20
C PHE A 445 -20.19 10.39 14.30
N VAL A 446 -19.62 10.42 15.50
CA VAL A 446 -18.23 10.87 15.69
C VAL A 446 -17.26 9.93 15.00
N TYR A 447 -17.47 8.61 15.11
CA TYR A 447 -16.69 7.61 14.39
C TYR A 447 -16.75 7.81 12.87
N TYR A 448 -17.94 8.06 12.32
CA TYR A 448 -18.14 8.32 10.89
C TYR A 448 -17.41 9.60 10.44
N LEU A 449 -17.61 10.71 11.16
CA LEU A 449 -16.96 11.99 10.85
C LEU A 449 -15.42 11.88 10.90
N LEU A 450 -14.87 11.10 11.83
CA LEU A 450 -13.43 10.96 11.96
C LEU A 450 -12.85 9.95 10.97
N THR A 451 -13.43 8.76 10.85
CA THR A 451 -12.83 7.68 10.06
C THR A 451 -13.21 7.77 8.59
N VAL A 452 -14.49 7.90 8.28
CA VAL A 452 -14.98 7.89 6.90
C VAL A 452 -14.68 9.21 6.23
N ILE A 453 -15.06 10.32 6.87
CA ILE A 453 -14.89 11.64 6.26
C ILE A 453 -13.42 12.08 6.30
N VAL A 454 -12.70 11.95 7.43
CA VAL A 454 -11.31 12.44 7.49
C VAL A 454 -10.30 11.38 7.07
N VAL A 455 -10.22 10.24 7.77
CA VAL A 455 -9.13 9.26 7.55
C VAL A 455 -9.18 8.63 6.16
N SER A 456 -10.35 8.17 5.70
CA SER A 456 -10.49 7.56 4.37
C SER A 456 -10.11 8.54 3.26
N ASN A 457 -10.55 9.80 3.36
CA ASN A 457 -10.23 10.84 2.37
C ASN A 457 -8.73 11.19 2.34
N VAL A 458 -8.04 11.15 3.49
CA VAL A 458 -6.58 11.30 3.53
C VAL A 458 -5.88 10.12 2.84
N VAL A 459 -6.37 8.88 3.03
CA VAL A 459 -5.82 7.70 2.34
C VAL A 459 -6.05 7.79 0.83
N VAL A 460 -7.25 8.20 0.38
CA VAL A 460 -7.54 8.44 -1.03
C VAL A 460 -6.61 9.51 -1.61
N ALA A 461 -6.41 10.61 -0.89
CA ALA A 461 -5.50 11.67 -1.31
C ALA A 461 -4.06 11.17 -1.49
N PHE A 462 -3.56 10.39 -0.53
CA PHE A 462 -2.24 9.76 -0.63
C PHE A 462 -2.14 8.81 -1.83
N VAL A 463 -3.15 7.96 -2.07
CA VAL A 463 -3.13 7.01 -3.20
C VAL A 463 -3.17 7.75 -4.54
N LEU A 464 -3.96 8.81 -4.65
CA LEU A 464 -4.02 9.64 -5.86
C LEU A 464 -2.69 10.32 -6.14
N ASP A 465 -2.08 10.95 -5.13
CA ASP A 465 -0.77 11.60 -5.23
C ASP A 465 0.30 10.59 -5.67
N ALA A 466 0.37 9.45 -4.98
CA ALA A 466 1.23 8.33 -5.30
C ALA A 466 1.04 7.80 -6.74
N PHE A 467 -0.21 7.66 -7.18
CA PHE A 467 -0.53 7.19 -8.52
C PHE A 467 -0.15 8.22 -9.59
N GLN A 468 -0.40 9.51 -9.35
CA GLN A 468 -0.01 10.60 -10.25
C GLN A 468 1.51 10.59 -10.49
N VAL A 469 2.32 10.49 -9.44
CA VAL A 469 3.78 10.41 -9.61
C VAL A 469 4.20 9.22 -10.47
N LEU A 470 3.55 8.07 -10.27
CA LEU A 470 3.87 6.85 -11.03
C LEU A 470 3.32 6.90 -12.45
N TYR A 471 2.23 7.62 -12.68
CA TYR A 471 1.65 7.87 -14.00
C TYR A 471 2.55 8.81 -14.80
N ASP A 472 2.94 9.94 -14.24
CA ASP A 472 3.83 10.93 -14.88
C ASP A 472 5.20 10.34 -15.22
N LYS A 473 5.74 9.53 -14.30
CA LYS A 473 6.96 8.74 -14.54
C LYS A 473 6.86 7.83 -15.76
N ARG A 474 5.66 7.35 -16.10
CA ARG A 474 5.41 6.44 -17.23
C ARG A 474 5.02 7.15 -18.52
N THR A 475 4.27 8.25 -18.44
CA THR A 475 3.80 9.01 -19.61
C THR A 475 4.84 9.99 -20.13
N SER A 476 5.83 10.35 -19.31
CA SER A 476 7.05 10.98 -19.77
C SER A 476 7.60 10.21 -20.98
N LYS A 477 7.55 10.86 -22.15
CA LYS A 477 7.99 10.34 -23.46
C LYS A 477 9.51 10.38 -23.64
N ASP A 478 10.25 10.80 -22.63
CA ASP A 478 11.70 10.77 -22.69
C ASP A 478 12.14 9.29 -22.86
N PRO A 479 12.88 8.93 -23.92
CA PRO A 479 13.44 7.59 -24.05
C PRO A 479 14.30 7.23 -22.81
N ASP A 480 14.82 8.26 -22.15
CA ASP A 480 15.52 8.21 -20.88
C ASP A 480 14.64 7.99 -19.63
N SER A 481 13.34 8.34 -19.65
CA SER A 481 12.46 8.25 -18.49
C SER A 481 11.85 6.88 -18.26
N SER A 482 11.74 6.07 -19.32
CA SER A 482 11.38 4.65 -19.20
C SER A 482 12.41 3.85 -18.37
N ASN A 483 13.62 4.39 -18.20
CA ASN A 483 14.72 3.85 -17.41
C ASN A 483 14.82 4.40 -15.98
N TYR A 484 13.84 5.15 -15.46
CA TYR A 484 13.80 5.49 -14.02
C TYR A 484 13.46 4.29 -13.10
N LYS A 485 13.44 3.05 -13.62
CA LYS A 485 13.68 1.85 -12.80
C LYS A 485 15.07 1.99 -12.19
N LEU A 486 15.19 2.60 -10.99
CA LEU A 486 16.42 2.71 -10.23
C LEU A 486 17.63 2.86 -11.17
N ARG A 487 17.79 4.01 -11.85
CA ARG A 487 18.94 4.22 -12.74
C ARG A 487 20.17 3.80 -11.97
N VAL A 488 20.73 2.69 -12.39
CA VAL A 488 21.83 2.03 -11.73
C VAL A 488 23.00 2.97 -11.90
N LEU A 489 23.55 3.43 -10.79
CA LEU A 489 24.70 4.31 -10.83
C LEU A 489 25.92 3.44 -11.02
N GLU A 490 26.58 3.62 -12.16
CA GLU A 490 27.72 2.81 -12.53
C GLU A 490 28.99 3.60 -12.31
N VAL A 491 29.91 3.03 -11.56
CA VAL A 491 31.25 3.59 -11.36
C VAL A 491 32.25 2.53 -11.74
N SER A 492 33.15 2.89 -12.64
CA SER A 492 34.21 2.01 -13.13
C SER A 492 35.49 2.37 -12.41
N VAL A 493 36.11 1.39 -11.74
CA VAL A 493 37.32 1.60 -10.95
C VAL A 493 38.45 0.74 -11.52
N PRO A 494 39.66 1.28 -11.72
CA PRO A 494 40.82 0.49 -12.14
C PRO A 494 41.13 -0.63 -11.14
N ARG A 495 41.69 -1.74 -11.63
CA ARG A 495 42.08 -2.89 -10.81
C ARG A 495 43.00 -2.50 -9.64
N SER A 496 43.93 -1.58 -9.85
CA SER A 496 44.87 -1.12 -8.81
C SER A 496 44.14 -0.58 -7.58
N VAL A 497 43.15 0.28 -7.80
CA VAL A 497 42.33 0.88 -6.73
C VAL A 497 41.35 -0.16 -6.16
N ALA A 498 40.75 -1.00 -7.01
CA ALA A 498 39.84 -2.04 -6.55
C ALA A 498 40.51 -3.11 -5.67
N ALA A 499 41.80 -3.37 -5.88
CA ALA A 499 42.59 -4.33 -5.09
C ALA A 499 42.82 -3.87 -3.64
N GLU A 500 42.70 -2.57 -3.35
CA GLU A 500 42.89 -2.04 -1.99
C GLU A 500 41.77 -2.45 -1.02
N PHE A 501 40.58 -2.78 -1.55
CA PHE A 501 39.40 -3.07 -0.73
C PHE A 501 38.64 -4.35 -1.13
N LEU A 502 39.07 -5.06 -2.17
CA LEU A 502 38.58 -6.39 -2.52
C LEU A 502 39.63 -7.44 -2.13
N SER A 503 39.19 -8.61 -1.67
CA SER A 503 40.09 -9.75 -1.43
C SER A 503 40.77 -10.18 -2.73
N GLU A 504 42.05 -10.56 -2.68
CA GLU A 504 42.81 -11.06 -3.85
C GLU A 504 42.10 -12.22 -4.57
N ASP A 505 41.40 -13.07 -3.81
CA ASP A 505 40.61 -14.21 -4.34
C ASP A 505 39.33 -13.79 -5.09
N ASN A 506 39.00 -12.49 -5.15
CA ASN A 506 37.77 -12.05 -5.78
C ASN A 506 37.89 -12.13 -7.31
N PRO A 507 37.02 -12.88 -8.00
CA PRO A 507 37.11 -13.06 -9.45
C PRO A 507 36.98 -11.74 -10.22
N ALA A 508 36.40 -10.69 -9.63
CA ALA A 508 36.31 -9.36 -10.22
C ALA A 508 37.69 -8.72 -10.49
N LEU A 509 38.74 -9.11 -9.75
CA LEU A 509 40.10 -8.58 -9.96
C LEU A 509 40.82 -9.22 -11.18
N GLN A 510 40.17 -10.15 -11.89
CA GLN A 510 40.71 -10.71 -13.13
C GLN A 510 40.63 -9.72 -14.31
N SER A 511 39.74 -8.73 -14.24
CA SER A 511 39.62 -7.67 -15.24
C SER A 511 40.48 -6.46 -14.89
N GLU A 512 40.85 -5.67 -15.90
CA GLU A 512 41.58 -4.40 -15.70
C GLU A 512 40.71 -3.31 -15.07
N ILE A 513 39.41 -3.34 -15.35
CA ILE A 513 38.42 -2.39 -14.83
C ILE A 513 37.33 -3.18 -14.09
N VAL A 514 37.00 -2.73 -12.88
CA VAL A 514 35.93 -3.28 -12.05
C VAL A 514 34.75 -2.33 -12.07
N HIS A 515 33.62 -2.80 -12.58
CA HIS A 515 32.39 -2.02 -12.61
C HIS A 515 31.59 -2.23 -11.34
N PHE A 516 31.22 -1.15 -10.67
CA PHE A 516 30.31 -1.12 -9.55
C PHE A 516 28.96 -0.54 -9.96
N ARG A 517 27.91 -1.09 -9.38
CA ARG A 517 26.52 -0.68 -9.52
C ARG A 517 26.00 -0.26 -8.15
N ALA A 518 25.57 0.98 -8.02
CA ALA A 518 24.91 1.52 -6.84
C ALA A 518 23.38 1.40 -6.97
N VAL A 519 22.74 1.03 -5.86
CA VAL A 519 21.28 0.92 -5.74
C VAL A 519 20.83 1.91 -4.67
N LYS A 520 20.02 2.91 -5.03
CA LYS A 520 19.42 3.87 -4.08
C LYS A 520 18.26 3.22 -3.35
N LYS A 521 18.14 3.43 -2.04
CA LYS A 521 17.07 2.87 -1.21
C LYS A 521 15.86 3.82 -1.18
N ASP A 522 14.95 3.69 -2.16
CA ASP A 522 13.55 4.17 -2.17
C ASP A 522 13.20 5.65 -1.86
N THR A 523 14.18 6.52 -1.58
CA THR A 523 13.97 7.95 -1.25
C THR A 523 13.68 8.85 -2.45
N ALA A 524 13.92 8.39 -3.68
CA ALA A 524 13.84 9.21 -4.89
C ALA A 524 12.42 9.72 -5.27
N LEU A 525 11.34 9.24 -4.65
CA LEU A 525 9.98 9.67 -5.05
C LEU A 525 9.71 11.13 -4.70
N TYR A 526 10.04 11.54 -3.48
CA TYR A 526 9.75 12.91 -3.03
C TYR A 526 10.70 13.91 -3.68
N ASP A 527 11.96 13.52 -3.90
CA ASP A 527 12.93 14.32 -4.65
C ASP A 527 12.42 14.59 -6.08
N LEU A 528 11.74 13.61 -6.69
CA LEU A 528 11.16 13.72 -8.03
C LEU A 528 9.83 14.50 -8.04
N LEU A 529 8.98 14.29 -7.04
CA LEU A 529 7.70 14.98 -6.88
C LEU A 529 7.86 16.49 -6.70
N TYR A 530 8.88 16.89 -5.93
CA TYR A 530 9.16 18.27 -5.59
C TYR A 530 10.37 18.83 -6.35
N ALA A 531 10.78 18.23 -7.48
CA ALA A 531 11.99 18.62 -8.21
C ALA A 531 12.03 20.13 -8.57
N ASN A 532 10.89 20.68 -9.01
CA ASN A 532 10.78 22.11 -9.30
C ASN A 532 10.82 22.96 -8.03
N ASP A 533 10.12 22.53 -6.98
CA ASP A 533 10.08 23.23 -5.69
C ASP A 533 11.42 23.22 -4.96
N LEU A 534 12.22 22.17 -5.13
CA LEU A 534 13.55 22.04 -4.53
C LEU A 534 14.49 23.15 -5.00
N LYS A 535 14.43 23.52 -6.28
CA LYS A 535 15.23 24.63 -6.83
C LYS A 535 14.89 25.94 -6.13
N ASP A 536 13.60 26.20 -5.91
CA ASP A 536 13.15 27.41 -5.22
C ASP A 536 13.53 27.40 -3.74
N TRP A 537 13.44 26.26 -3.05
CA TRP A 537 13.85 26.17 -1.65
C TRP A 537 15.36 26.34 -1.46
N ILE A 538 16.17 25.83 -2.38
CA ILE A 538 17.63 26.05 -2.36
C ILE A 538 17.94 27.54 -2.57
N ARG A 539 17.26 28.21 -3.51
CA ARG A 539 17.41 29.67 -3.73
C ARG A 539 17.10 30.45 -2.45
N GLU A 540 15.98 30.14 -1.81
CA GLU A 540 15.56 30.79 -0.57
C GLU A 540 16.57 30.57 0.57
N ASP A 541 17.10 29.35 0.71
CA ASP A 541 18.12 29.02 1.70
C ASP A 541 19.44 29.78 1.46
N GLN A 542 19.91 29.83 0.21
CA GLN A 542 21.11 30.59 -0.19
C GLN A 542 20.95 32.10 0.09
N MET A 543 19.78 32.67 -0.23
CA MET A 543 19.48 34.07 0.08
C MET A 543 19.44 34.34 1.58
N SER A 544 18.88 33.42 2.37
CA SER A 544 18.82 33.56 3.83
C SER A 544 20.17 33.42 4.53
N SER A 545 21.11 32.71 3.91
CA SER A 545 22.45 32.44 4.45
C SER A 545 23.52 33.40 3.96
N GLY A 546 23.20 34.31 3.04
CA GLY A 546 24.16 35.28 2.48
C GLY A 546 25.18 34.67 1.51
N GLU A 547 24.90 33.50 0.94
CA GLU A 547 25.77 32.84 -0.05
C GLU A 547 25.69 33.52 -1.43
N VAL A 548 26.80 33.56 -2.17
CA VAL A 548 26.87 34.14 -3.52
C VAL A 548 25.97 33.34 -4.48
N ARG A 549 25.21 34.03 -5.34
CA ARG A 549 24.36 33.42 -6.38
C ARG A 549 25.23 32.58 -7.32
N VAL A 550 25.03 31.27 -7.34
CA VAL A 550 25.59 30.36 -8.32
C VAL A 550 24.50 29.98 -9.33
N GLU A 551 24.84 29.99 -10.63
CA GLU A 551 23.89 29.62 -11.67
C GLU A 551 23.46 28.16 -11.54
N MET A 552 22.17 27.93 -11.68
CA MET A 552 21.48 26.74 -11.15
C MET A 552 21.42 25.54 -12.10
N GLU A 553 22.02 25.65 -13.28
CA GLU A 553 22.01 24.58 -14.27
C GLU A 553 22.89 23.39 -13.83
N ASP A 554 23.86 23.59 -12.93
CA ASP A 554 24.76 22.53 -12.45
C ASP A 554 24.31 21.82 -11.15
N LEU A 555 23.40 22.44 -10.38
CA LEU A 555 22.94 21.94 -9.07
C LEU A 555 21.94 20.78 -9.16
N PHE A 556 21.21 20.70 -10.27
CA PHE A 556 20.34 19.58 -10.63
C PHE A 556 20.76 19.07 -12.00
N VAL A 557 22.02 18.68 -12.14
CA VAL A 557 22.33 17.58 -13.05
C VAL A 557 21.84 16.33 -12.33
N PRO A 558 20.69 15.75 -12.73
CA PRO A 558 20.33 14.46 -12.20
C PRO A 558 21.52 13.55 -12.48
N LEU A 559 21.80 12.64 -11.54
CA LEU A 559 22.89 11.66 -11.63
C LEU A 559 23.04 10.99 -13.03
N ASP A 560 21.94 11.01 -13.76
CA ASP A 560 21.68 10.77 -15.18
C ASP A 560 22.70 11.26 -16.23
N VAL A 561 23.53 12.30 -16.00
CA VAL A 561 24.48 12.81 -17.03
C VAL A 561 25.94 12.34 -16.81
N LEU A 562 26.29 11.87 -15.61
CA LEU A 562 27.70 11.67 -15.21
C LEU A 562 28.23 10.23 -15.36
N ALA A 563 27.49 9.35 -16.03
CA ALA A 563 27.89 7.95 -16.21
C ALA A 563 28.68 7.70 -17.51
N LEU A 564 29.10 8.74 -18.23
CA LEU A 564 29.72 8.63 -19.56
C LEU A 564 31.03 9.39 -19.75
N GLU A 565 31.64 9.93 -18.70
CA GLU A 565 33.02 10.46 -18.76
C GLU A 565 33.95 9.75 -17.78
#